data_AF-A0A957RLK6-F1
#
_entry.id   AF-A0A957RLK6-F1
#
_cell.length_a   1.000
_cell.length_b   1.000
_cell.length_c   1.000
_cell.angle_alpha   90.00
_cell.angle_beta   90.00
_cell.angle_gamma   90.00
#
_symmetry.space_group_name_H-M   'P 1'
#
loop_
_entity.id
_entity.type
_entity.pdbx_description
1 polymer ?
#
loop_
_entity_poly.entity_id
_entity_poly.type
_entity_poly.pdbx_seq_one_letter_code
_entity_poly.pdbx_strand_id
1 'polypeptide(L)'
;LVRETAGWVLRRIDAPHHPPEEKPMLSTLERVLILKHAAIFGSIPDNVLAAVAATVQEVELEAGEQIFAKGDLGKEMYVIVSGCVHIHDGERRLNTLGAYEVFGEMALLDAEPRSASATTAEETLLLRLRQEEFFELMADHAAIARGVIVVLSQRLRARSDEVVKLRSA
;
A
#
# COMPACT_ATOMS: atom_id res chain seq x y z
N LEU A 1 -18.67 0.37 -44.88
CA LEU A 1 -17.81 0.29 -43.67
C LEU A 1 -16.78 1.44 -43.59
N VAL A 2 -17.10 2.68 -44.05
CA VAL A 2 -16.19 3.86 -43.94
C VAL A 2 -16.98 5.17 -43.75
N ARG A 3 -18.09 5.15 -43.00
CA ARG A 3 -18.88 6.38 -42.75
C ARG A 3 -19.14 6.71 -41.28
N GLU A 4 -18.73 5.88 -40.33
CA GLU A 4 -19.01 6.09 -38.90
C GLU A 4 -17.82 6.57 -38.06
N THR A 5 -16.60 6.64 -38.60
CA THR A 5 -15.41 7.04 -37.83
C THR A 5 -15.07 8.54 -37.90
N ALA A 6 -15.74 9.31 -38.77
CA ALA A 6 -15.41 10.73 -38.98
C ALA A 6 -16.05 11.70 -37.96
N GLY A 7 -17.09 11.27 -37.23
CA GLY A 7 -17.84 12.14 -36.31
C GLY A 7 -17.15 12.42 -34.97
N TRP A 8 -16.21 11.56 -34.55
CA TRP A 8 -15.54 11.69 -33.25
C TRP A 8 -14.32 12.63 -33.30
N VAL A 9 -13.64 12.69 -34.45
CA VAL A 9 -12.44 13.52 -34.63
C VAL A 9 -12.77 15.01 -34.71
N LEU A 10 -13.91 15.37 -35.32
CA LEU A 10 -14.31 16.78 -35.50
C LEU A 10 -14.84 17.45 -34.22
N ARG A 11 -15.30 16.68 -33.22
CA ARG A 11 -15.73 17.26 -31.92
C ARG A 11 -14.56 17.64 -31.01
N ARG A 12 -13.33 17.20 -31.33
CA ARG A 12 -12.14 17.43 -30.51
C ARG A 12 -11.41 18.74 -30.83
N ILE A 13 -11.85 19.46 -31.86
CA ILE A 13 -11.19 20.70 -32.32
C ILE A 13 -11.81 21.95 -31.66
N ASP A 14 -13.05 21.87 -31.12
CA ASP A 14 -13.77 23.00 -30.51
C ASP A 14 -14.06 22.85 -28.99
N ALA A 15 -13.51 21.82 -28.33
CA ALA A 15 -13.64 21.71 -26.88
C ALA A 15 -12.60 22.62 -26.19
N PRO A 16 -12.98 23.52 -25.27
CA PRO A 16 -12.02 24.32 -24.51
C PRO A 16 -11.08 23.37 -23.77
N HIS A 17 -9.79 23.44 -24.12
CA HIS A 17 -8.71 22.70 -23.49
C HIS A 17 -8.61 23.13 -22.02
N HIS A 18 -9.37 22.47 -21.16
CA HIS A 18 -9.11 22.53 -19.73
C HIS A 18 -7.80 21.76 -19.52
N PRO A 19 -6.74 22.40 -18.98
CA PRO A 19 -5.59 21.63 -18.53
C PRO A 19 -6.11 20.59 -17.52
N PRO A 20 -5.63 19.34 -17.54
CA PRO A 20 -5.97 18.40 -16.48
C PRO A 20 -5.62 19.05 -15.15
N GLU A 21 -6.57 19.09 -14.21
CA GLU A 21 -6.30 19.49 -12.84
C GLU A 21 -5.20 18.57 -12.30
N GLU A 22 -3.97 19.08 -12.18
CA GLU A 22 -2.89 18.36 -11.52
C GLU A 22 -3.30 18.20 -10.05
N LYS A 23 -3.85 17.03 -9.69
CA LYS A 23 -4.05 16.64 -8.28
C LYS A 23 -2.70 16.87 -7.57
N PRO A 24 -2.66 17.65 -6.48
CA PRO A 24 -1.39 17.95 -5.82
C PRO A 24 -0.81 16.66 -5.23
N MET A 25 0.39 16.30 -5.68
CA MET A 25 1.16 15.18 -5.12
C MET A 25 1.42 15.41 -3.63
N LEU A 26 1.45 14.34 -2.83
CA LEU A 26 1.73 14.46 -1.40
C LEU A 26 3.14 15.01 -1.19
N SER A 27 3.25 16.01 -0.31
CA SER A 27 4.54 16.51 0.13
C SER A 27 5.29 15.45 0.94
N THR A 28 6.62 15.56 0.99
CA THR A 28 7.46 14.68 1.82
C THR A 28 7.02 14.69 3.28
N LEU A 29 6.58 15.83 3.81
CA LEU A 29 6.11 15.94 5.19
C LEU A 29 4.83 15.13 5.43
N GLU A 30 3.86 15.21 4.52
CA GLU A 30 2.62 14.42 4.60
C GLU A 30 2.92 12.93 4.56
N ARG A 31 3.81 12.50 3.65
CA ARG A 31 4.26 11.10 3.56
C ARG A 31 4.92 10.63 4.86
N VAL A 32 5.77 11.46 5.48
CA VAL A 32 6.38 11.14 6.79
C VAL A 32 5.31 10.96 7.86
N LEU A 33 4.32 11.84 7.93
CA LEU A 33 3.23 11.74 8.91
C LEU A 33 2.39 10.47 8.71
N ILE A 34 2.07 10.13 7.47
CA ILE A 34 1.36 8.89 7.11
C ILE A 34 2.17 7.67 7.56
N LEU A 35 3.44 7.61 7.17
CA LEU A 35 4.34 6.51 7.52
C LEU A 35 4.53 6.39 9.03
N LYS A 36 4.53 7.50 9.78
CA LYS A 36 4.64 7.46 11.24
C LYS A 36 3.47 6.72 11.91
N HIS A 37 2.27 6.82 11.34
CA HIS A 37 1.08 6.13 11.85
C HIS A 37 1.01 4.66 11.40
N ALA A 38 1.68 4.32 10.30
CA ALA A 38 1.75 2.96 9.81
C ALA A 38 2.55 2.06 10.76
N ALA A 39 1.89 1.01 11.28
CA ALA A 39 2.40 0.20 12.39
C ALA A 39 3.86 -0.29 12.22
N ILE A 40 4.24 -0.75 11.02
CA ILE A 40 5.59 -1.26 10.73
C ILE A 40 6.68 -0.18 10.76
N PHE A 41 6.31 1.08 10.58
CA PHE A 41 7.19 2.24 10.47
C PHE A 41 7.13 3.13 11.73
N GLY A 42 6.14 2.99 12.61
CA GLY A 42 5.90 3.90 13.72
C GLY A 42 7.02 4.01 14.77
N SER A 43 7.86 2.97 14.91
CA SER A 43 9.04 3.00 15.79
C SER A 43 10.31 3.56 15.14
N ILE A 44 10.25 3.94 13.87
CA ILE A 44 11.41 4.46 13.14
C ILE A 44 11.57 5.96 13.47
N PRO A 45 12.81 6.45 13.69
CA PRO A 45 13.08 7.88 13.88
C PRO A 45 12.66 8.73 12.68
N ASP A 46 12.17 9.94 12.94
CA ASP A 46 11.56 10.80 11.90
C ASP A 46 12.56 11.20 10.80
N ASN A 47 13.83 11.41 11.16
CA ASN A 47 14.89 11.70 10.20
C ASN A 47 15.16 10.52 9.24
N VAL A 48 14.88 9.28 9.68
CA VAL A 48 14.99 8.07 8.85
C VAL A 48 13.70 7.86 8.05
N LEU A 49 12.53 8.18 8.62
CA LEU A 49 11.26 8.14 7.88
C LEU A 49 11.25 9.10 6.69
N ALA A 50 11.96 10.22 6.77
CA ALA A 50 12.14 11.12 5.62
C ALA A 50 12.81 10.43 4.42
N ALA A 51 13.75 9.51 4.65
CA ALA A 51 14.35 8.71 3.58
C ALA A 51 13.32 7.75 2.97
N VAL A 52 12.53 7.06 3.80
CA VAL A 52 11.45 6.19 3.32
C VAL A 52 10.41 6.98 2.51
N ALA A 53 10.00 8.15 3.02
CA ALA A 53 9.03 9.03 2.37
C ALA A 53 9.50 9.56 1.00
N ALA A 54 10.80 9.72 0.80
CA ALA A 54 11.38 10.11 -0.47
C ALA A 54 11.40 8.98 -1.50
N THR A 55 11.43 7.72 -1.04
CA THR A 55 11.52 6.54 -1.91
C THR A 55 10.15 6.00 -2.35
N VAL A 56 9.12 6.12 -1.50
CA VAL A 56 7.77 5.62 -1.81
C VAL A 56 7.12 6.34 -3.00
N GLN A 57 6.29 5.59 -3.74
CA GLN A 57 5.55 6.08 -4.90
C GLN A 57 4.04 6.09 -4.63
N GLU A 58 3.36 7.14 -5.06
CA GLU A 58 1.89 7.21 -4.99
C GLU A 58 1.26 6.31 -6.05
N VAL A 59 0.21 5.58 -5.65
CA VAL A 59 -0.61 4.75 -6.54
C VAL A 59 -2.06 5.06 -6.25
N GLU A 60 -2.76 5.62 -7.24
CA GLU A 60 -4.20 5.87 -7.21
C GLU A 60 -4.92 4.71 -7.88
N LEU A 61 -6.01 4.26 -7.25
CA LEU A 61 -6.85 3.17 -7.73
C LEU A 61 -8.32 3.51 -7.52
N GLU A 62 -9.14 3.17 -8.50
CA GLU A 62 -10.59 3.28 -8.44
C GLU A 62 -11.20 2.17 -7.57
N ALA A 63 -12.48 2.31 -7.22
CA ALA A 63 -13.20 1.27 -6.48
C ALA A 63 -13.31 -0.04 -7.29
N GLY A 64 -12.99 -1.17 -6.64
CA GLY A 64 -13.08 -2.50 -7.23
C GLY A 64 -11.85 -2.95 -8.02
N GLU A 65 -10.79 -2.15 -8.06
CA GLU A 65 -9.53 -2.52 -8.70
C GLU A 65 -8.74 -3.52 -7.87
N GLN A 66 -8.27 -4.59 -8.52
CA GLN A 66 -7.44 -5.61 -7.89
C GLN A 66 -5.99 -5.13 -7.83
N ILE A 67 -5.45 -5.06 -6.62
CA ILE A 67 -4.07 -4.61 -6.36
C ILE A 67 -3.10 -5.76 -6.62
N PHE A 68 -3.43 -6.96 -6.13
CA PHE A 68 -2.72 -8.21 -6.43
C PHE A 68 -3.60 -9.43 -6.11
N ALA A 69 -3.28 -10.56 -6.72
CA ALA A 69 -3.91 -11.84 -6.44
C ALA A 69 -3.07 -12.68 -5.46
N LYS A 70 -3.76 -13.55 -4.71
CA LYS A 70 -3.12 -14.65 -3.98
C LYS A 70 -2.28 -15.51 -4.93
N GLY A 71 -1.06 -15.85 -4.51
CA GLY A 71 -0.11 -16.63 -5.30
C GLY A 71 0.78 -15.80 -6.23
N ASP A 72 0.51 -14.51 -6.39
CA ASP A 72 1.41 -13.63 -7.14
C ASP A 72 2.77 -13.52 -6.43
N LEU A 73 3.83 -13.44 -7.21
CA LEU A 73 5.16 -13.08 -6.72
C LEU A 73 5.21 -11.57 -6.49
N GLY A 74 4.77 -11.12 -5.32
CA GLY A 74 4.71 -9.70 -4.98
C GLY A 74 5.99 -9.19 -4.34
N LYS A 75 6.63 -8.20 -4.97
CA LYS A 75 7.86 -7.56 -4.47
C LYS A 75 7.64 -6.12 -4.01
N GLU A 76 6.44 -5.81 -3.55
CA GLU A 76 6.14 -4.49 -2.99
C GLU A 76 5.13 -4.59 -1.84
N MET A 77 5.12 -3.57 -1.00
CA MET A 77 4.13 -3.37 0.05
C MET A 77 3.45 -2.01 -0.16
N TYR A 78 2.32 -1.84 0.52
CA TYR A 78 1.51 -0.64 0.41
C TYR A 78 1.13 -0.12 1.79
N VAL A 79 1.08 1.20 1.90
CA VAL A 79 0.47 1.93 3.02
C VAL A 79 -0.73 2.68 2.47
N ILE A 80 -1.88 2.53 3.10
CA ILE A 80 -3.10 3.22 2.68
C ILE A 80 -3.03 4.67 3.14
N VAL A 81 -3.07 5.63 2.22
CA VAL A 81 -3.17 7.06 2.56
C VAL A 81 -4.62 7.41 2.85
N SER A 82 -5.51 7.02 1.95
CA SER A 82 -6.95 7.18 2.03
C SER A 82 -7.63 6.05 1.26
N GLY A 83 -8.89 5.78 1.57
CA GLY A 83 -9.66 4.71 0.96
C GLY A 83 -9.72 3.45 1.83
N CYS A 84 -10.12 2.36 1.20
CA CYS A 84 -10.41 1.10 1.86
C CYS A 84 -10.02 -0.08 0.97
N VAL A 85 -9.34 -1.08 1.55
CA VAL A 85 -8.87 -2.28 0.84
C VAL A 85 -9.41 -3.52 1.52
N HIS A 86 -9.96 -4.44 0.73
CA HIS A 86 -10.37 -5.76 1.19
C HIS A 86 -9.26 -6.78 0.94
N ILE A 87 -8.88 -7.50 1.99
CA ILE A 87 -8.00 -8.66 1.91
C ILE A 87 -8.87 -9.91 1.91
N HIS A 88 -8.72 -10.78 0.92
CA HIS A 88 -9.62 -11.91 0.72
C HIS A 88 -8.94 -13.14 0.09
N ASP A 89 -9.53 -14.32 0.29
CA ASP A 89 -9.15 -15.58 -0.35
C ASP A 89 -10.37 -16.16 -1.06
N GLY A 90 -10.41 -16.01 -2.38
CA GLY A 90 -11.64 -16.23 -3.16
C GLY A 90 -12.74 -15.28 -2.71
N GLU A 91 -13.93 -15.81 -2.40
CA GLU A 91 -15.07 -15.03 -1.90
C GLU A 91 -14.98 -14.71 -0.40
N ARG A 92 -14.07 -15.35 0.34
CA ARG A 92 -13.95 -15.17 1.79
C ARG A 92 -13.11 -13.92 2.08
N ARG A 93 -13.76 -12.88 2.59
CA ARG A 93 -13.07 -11.71 3.16
C ARG A 93 -12.37 -12.09 4.46
N LEU A 94 -11.06 -11.84 4.50
CA LEU A 94 -10.18 -12.10 5.65
C LEU A 94 -10.02 -10.85 6.51
N ASN A 95 -9.90 -9.68 5.88
CA ASN A 95 -9.77 -8.41 6.58
C ASN A 95 -10.26 -7.23 5.72
N THR A 96 -10.54 -6.10 6.38
CA THR A 96 -10.80 -4.81 5.74
C THR A 96 -9.83 -3.81 6.34
N LEU A 97 -9.06 -3.14 5.48
CA LEU A 97 -8.00 -2.22 5.88
C LEU A 97 -8.35 -0.80 5.46
N GLY A 98 -8.09 0.18 6.32
CA GLY A 98 -8.31 1.60 6.07
C GLY A 98 -7.02 2.43 6.11
N ALA A 99 -7.19 3.75 6.17
CA ALA A 99 -6.07 4.69 6.21
C ALA A 99 -5.03 4.35 7.28
N TYR A 100 -3.77 4.56 6.92
CA TYR A 100 -2.54 4.28 7.67
C TYR A 100 -2.23 2.80 7.90
N GLU A 101 -3.09 1.88 7.45
CA GLU A 101 -2.78 0.45 7.52
C GLU A 101 -1.85 0.01 6.39
N VAL A 102 -1.14 -1.09 6.68
CA VAL A 102 -0.11 -1.65 5.80
C VAL A 102 -0.55 -3.04 5.35
N PHE A 103 -0.31 -3.35 4.07
CA PHE A 103 -0.52 -4.68 3.53
C PHE A 103 0.50 -5.05 2.46
N GLY A 104 0.59 -6.35 2.18
CA GLY A 104 1.58 -6.90 1.26
C GLY A 104 3.00 -6.95 1.83
N GLU A 105 3.18 -6.62 3.11
CA GLU A 105 4.47 -6.63 3.80
C GLU A 105 5.03 -8.05 3.97
N MET A 106 4.16 -9.06 4.07
CA MET A 106 4.58 -10.46 4.26
C MET A 106 5.47 -10.92 3.10
N ALA A 107 4.92 -10.93 1.88
CA ALA A 107 5.63 -11.35 0.67
C ALA A 107 6.88 -10.49 0.41
N LEU A 108 6.86 -9.21 0.79
CA LEU A 108 8.04 -8.35 0.69
C LEU A 108 9.17 -8.82 1.63
N LEU A 109 8.85 -9.27 2.84
CA LEU A 109 9.83 -9.62 3.88
C LEU A 109 10.35 -11.06 3.76
N ASP A 110 9.49 -12.03 3.47
CA ASP A 110 9.84 -13.45 3.42
C ASP A 110 10.07 -13.99 2.01
N ALA A 111 9.77 -13.18 0.98
CA ALA A 111 9.85 -13.54 -0.44
C ALA A 111 8.96 -14.73 -0.84
N GLU A 112 7.94 -15.04 -0.05
CA GLU A 112 6.91 -16.02 -0.40
C GLU A 112 5.81 -15.38 -1.28
N PRO A 113 5.04 -16.18 -2.06
CA PRO A 113 3.90 -15.67 -2.81
C PRO A 113 2.87 -14.96 -1.91
N ARG A 114 2.08 -14.05 -2.49
CA ARG A 114 0.99 -13.35 -1.78
C ARG A 114 0.07 -14.37 -1.10
N SER A 115 -0.12 -14.23 0.21
CA SER A 115 -0.93 -15.14 1.04
C SER A 115 -2.45 -15.00 0.81
N ALA A 116 -2.87 -13.85 0.29
CA ALA A 116 -4.25 -13.49 -0.02
C ALA A 116 -4.28 -12.48 -1.18
N SER A 117 -5.47 -12.25 -1.75
CA SER A 117 -5.72 -11.18 -2.72
C SER A 117 -6.06 -9.87 -2.02
N ALA A 118 -5.82 -8.75 -2.70
CA ALA A 118 -6.19 -7.41 -2.24
C ALA A 118 -6.93 -6.65 -3.35
N THR A 119 -8.08 -6.06 -3.01
CA THR A 119 -8.93 -5.28 -3.93
C THR A 119 -9.44 -4.04 -3.22
N THR A 120 -9.50 -2.90 -3.91
CA THR A 120 -10.05 -1.66 -3.37
C THR A 120 -11.57 -1.76 -3.20
N ALA A 121 -12.08 -1.24 -2.08
CA ALA A 121 -13.51 -1.15 -1.81
C ALA A 121 -14.10 0.22 -2.22
N GLU A 122 -13.25 1.24 -2.35
CA GLU A 122 -13.56 2.61 -2.76
C GLU A 122 -12.33 3.24 -3.46
N GLU A 123 -12.44 4.47 -3.97
CA GLU A 123 -11.28 5.23 -4.49
C GLU A 123 -10.19 5.27 -3.41
N THR A 124 -9.00 4.78 -3.75
CA THR A 124 -7.94 4.51 -2.78
C THR A 124 -6.62 5.10 -3.26
N LEU A 125 -5.94 5.83 -2.37
CA LEU A 125 -4.58 6.33 -2.56
C LEU A 125 -3.62 5.52 -1.68
N LEU A 126 -2.55 5.01 -2.29
CA LEU A 126 -1.56 4.18 -1.63
C LEU A 126 -0.16 4.79 -1.75
N LEU A 127 0.68 4.57 -0.74
CA LEU A 127 2.13 4.66 -0.87
C LEU A 127 2.68 3.26 -1.11
N ARG A 128 3.28 3.04 -2.28
CA ARG A 128 3.97 1.81 -2.65
C ARG A 128 5.46 1.90 -2.31
N LEU A 129 5.99 0.86 -1.69
CA LEU A 129 7.42 0.66 -1.48
C LEU A 129 7.85 -0.68 -2.07
N ARG A 130 8.85 -0.67 -2.96
CA ARG A 130 9.39 -1.90 -3.54
C ARG A 130 10.35 -2.59 -2.59
N GLN A 131 10.51 -3.89 -2.78
CA GLN A 131 11.37 -4.75 -1.98
C GLN A 131 12.83 -4.29 -2.04
N GLU A 132 13.35 -4.03 -3.25
CA GLU A 132 14.73 -3.58 -3.47
C GLU A 132 15.01 -2.28 -2.71
N GLU A 133 14.13 -1.28 -2.89
CA GLU A 133 14.15 0.00 -2.18
C GLU A 133 14.10 -0.18 -0.66
N PHE A 134 13.25 -1.08 -0.15
CA PHE A 134 13.15 -1.35 1.29
C PHE A 134 14.42 -2.01 1.85
N PHE A 135 15.02 -2.94 1.12
CA PHE A 135 16.27 -3.58 1.54
C PHE A 135 17.45 -2.62 1.49
N GLU A 136 17.53 -1.74 0.49
CA GLU A 136 18.52 -0.66 0.43
C GLU A 136 18.37 0.28 1.64
N LEU A 137 17.14 0.73 1.93
CA LEU A 137 16.87 1.56 3.10
C LEU A 137 17.27 0.87 4.41
N MET A 138 17.03 -0.44 4.56
CA MET A 138 17.47 -1.19 5.74
C MET A 138 19.00 -1.31 5.84
N ALA A 139 19.69 -1.46 4.71
CA ALA A 139 21.14 -1.51 4.66
C ALA A 139 21.77 -0.16 5.10
N ASP A 140 21.19 0.94 4.64
CA ASP A 140 21.65 2.29 4.98
C ASP A 140 21.23 2.74 6.39
N HIS A 141 20.11 2.21 6.88
CA HIS A 141 19.51 2.62 8.14
C HIS A 141 19.06 1.42 8.99
N ALA A 142 19.98 0.88 9.79
CA ALA A 142 19.71 -0.24 10.71
C ALA A 142 18.53 -0.01 11.68
N ALA A 143 18.14 1.25 11.91
CA ALA A 143 16.95 1.60 12.69
C ALA A 143 15.65 1.08 12.06
N ILE A 144 15.57 0.98 10.74
CA ILE A 144 14.40 0.48 10.00
C ILE A 144 14.20 -1.00 10.31
N ALA A 145 15.24 -1.82 10.10
CA ALA A 145 15.21 -3.25 10.40
C ALA A 145 14.83 -3.51 11.87
N ARG A 146 15.43 -2.75 12.81
CA ARG A 146 15.09 -2.82 14.24
C ARG A 146 13.61 -2.52 14.49
N GLY A 147 13.07 -1.47 13.87
CA GLY A 147 11.67 -1.08 14.03
C GLY A 147 10.72 -2.18 13.55
N VAL A 148 10.99 -2.73 12.37
CA VAL A 148 10.23 -3.84 11.78
C VAL A 148 10.24 -5.05 12.72
N ILE A 149 11.40 -5.46 13.22
CA ILE A 149 11.54 -6.58 14.16
C ILE A 149 10.72 -6.35 15.43
N VAL A 150 10.74 -5.15 15.99
CA VAL A 150 9.98 -4.81 17.20
C VAL A 150 8.48 -4.97 16.95
N VAL A 151 7.98 -4.43 15.84
CA VAL A 151 6.55 -4.47 15.50
C VAL A 151 6.09 -5.91 15.22
N LEU A 152 6.84 -6.68 14.44
CA LEU A 152 6.52 -8.08 14.18
C LEU A 152 6.53 -8.91 15.47
N SER A 153 7.48 -8.66 16.37
CA SER A 153 7.55 -9.31 17.68
C SER A 153 6.33 -8.98 18.55
N GLN A 154 5.85 -7.73 18.51
CA GLN A 154 4.64 -7.31 19.23
C GLN A 154 3.39 -7.99 18.65
N ARG A 155 3.23 -8.00 17.32
CA ARG A 155 2.11 -8.68 16.65
C ARG A 155 2.09 -10.18 16.94
N LEU A 156 3.25 -10.84 16.92
CA LEU A 156 3.37 -12.26 17.23
C LEU A 156 2.94 -12.57 18.68
N ARG A 157 3.34 -11.73 19.65
CA ARG A 157 2.91 -11.87 21.05
C ARG A 157 1.40 -11.72 21.17
N ALA A 158 0.82 -10.66 20.61
CA ALA A 158 -0.62 -10.43 20.65
C ALA A 158 -1.43 -11.62 20.09
N ARG A 159 -1.02 -12.15 18.92
CA ARG A 159 -1.66 -13.33 18.32
C ARG A 159 -1.44 -14.62 19.14
N SER A 160 -0.26 -14.79 19.74
CA SER A 160 0.02 -15.96 20.58
C SER A 160 -0.85 -15.95 21.85
N ASP A 161 -1.05 -14.78 22.46
CA ASP A 161 -1.90 -14.62 23.63
C ASP A 161 -3.37 -14.93 23.32
N GLU A 162 -3.86 -14.59 22.11
CA GLU A 162 -5.20 -14.98 21.65
C GLU A 162 -5.36 -16.50 21.51
N VAL A 163 -4.37 -17.19 20.94
CA VAL A 163 -4.40 -18.65 20.79
C VAL A 163 -4.40 -19.34 22.15
N VAL A 164 -3.63 -18.82 23.11
CA VAL A 164 -3.62 -19.34 24.50
C VAL A 164 -4.99 -19.16 25.14
N LYS A 165 -5.61 -17.98 25.00
CA LYS A 165 -6.96 -17.70 25.54
C LYS A 165 -8.03 -18.63 24.96
N LEU A 166 -7.99 -18.90 23.65
CA LEU A 166 -8.93 -19.81 22.99
C LEU A 166 -8.81 -21.27 23.45
N ARG A 167 -7.62 -21.70 23.87
CA ARG A 167 -7.37 -23.07 24.37
C ARG A 167 -7.71 -23.23 25.85
N SER A 168 -7.83 -22.14 26.58
CA SER A 168 -8.21 -22.11 28.00
C SER A 168 -9.71 -21.88 28.25
N ALA A 169 -10.51 -21.72 27.19
CA ALA A 169 -11.96 -21.60 27.21
C ALA A 169 -12.62 -22.90 26.72
#